data_AF-A0A933FT40-F1
#
_entry.id   AF-A0A933FT40-F1
#
_cell.length_a   1.000
_cell.length_b   1.000
_cell.length_c   1.000
_cell.angle_alpha   90.00
_cell.angle_beta   90.00
_cell.angle_gamma   90.00
#
_symmetry.space_group_name_H-M   'P 1'
#
loop_
_entity.id
_entity.type
_entity.pdbx_description
1 polymer ?
#
loop_
_entity_poly.entity_id
_entity_poly.type
_entity_poly.pdbx_seq_one_letter_code
_entity_poly.pdbx_strand_id
1 'polypeptide(L)'
;MNQLLEVKRTADGKVLARRKDGQPLTPEDREQAKLLAQAEEEPIEAFVVAEARREDGRLCAVKIFSDPLDDYLWFLLDRSFEPHDSDAVYYAEELPELKKKNIEELKEIHKVKLAFPGCRVIQEGRDG
;
A
#
# COMPACT_ATOMS: atom_id res chain seq x y z
N MET A 1 -22.47 -9.18 -15.50
CA MET A 1 -23.05 -7.89 -15.97
C MET A 1 -22.18 -7.39 -17.12
N ASN A 2 -22.74 -7.23 -18.32
CA ASN A 2 -22.01 -6.65 -19.45
C ASN A 2 -21.88 -5.14 -19.25
N GLN A 3 -20.72 -4.67 -18.80
CA GLN A 3 -20.46 -3.23 -18.71
C GLN A 3 -20.30 -2.63 -20.11
N LEU A 4 -21.31 -1.86 -20.51
CA LEU A 4 -21.37 -1.05 -21.74
C LEU A 4 -20.51 0.22 -21.67
N LEU A 5 -19.93 0.54 -20.52
CA LEU A 5 -19.08 1.71 -20.31
C LEU A 5 -17.62 1.30 -20.22
N GLU A 6 -16.77 2.13 -20.81
CA GLU A 6 -15.33 2.18 -20.57
C GLU A 6 -15.05 3.46 -19.79
N VAL A 7 -14.46 3.31 -18.61
CA VAL A 7 -14.09 4.42 -17.71
C VAL A 7 -12.57 4.43 -17.58
N LYS A 8 -11.97 5.61 -17.65
CA LYS A 8 -10.54 5.81 -17.48
C LYS A 8 -10.29 7.09 -16.69
N ARG A 9 -9.48 7.00 -15.64
CA ARG A 9 -8.97 8.17 -14.92
C ARG A 9 -7.75 8.75 -15.63
N THR A 10 -7.70 10.06 -15.76
CA THR A 10 -6.52 10.78 -16.26
C THR A 10 -5.61 11.15 -15.08
N ALA A 11 -4.33 11.44 -15.37
CA ALA A 11 -3.33 11.76 -14.35
C ALA A 11 -3.67 13.03 -13.53
N ASP A 12 -4.55 13.91 -14.05
CA ASP A 12 -5.08 15.09 -13.38
C ASP A 12 -6.36 14.80 -12.56
N GLY A 13 -6.71 13.53 -12.36
CA GLY A 13 -7.84 13.10 -11.52
C GLY A 13 -9.21 13.20 -12.18
N LYS A 14 -9.30 13.60 -13.46
CA LYS A 14 -10.57 13.62 -14.18
C LYS A 14 -10.98 12.21 -14.60
N VAL A 15 -12.30 12.00 -14.69
CA VAL A 15 -12.89 10.74 -15.16
C VAL A 15 -13.29 10.92 -16.61
N LEU A 16 -12.69 10.15 -17.50
CA LEU A 16 -13.14 9.97 -18.87
C LEU A 16 -14.03 8.74 -18.93
N ALA A 17 -15.19 8.88 -19.55
CA ALA A 17 -16.10 7.76 -19.79
C ALA A 17 -16.55 7.78 -21.25
N ARG A 18 -16.76 6.59 -21.82
CA ARG A 18 -17.41 6.41 -23.11
C ARG A 18 -18.17 5.10 -23.15
N ARG A 19 -19.21 5.02 -23.96
CA ARG A 19 -19.90 3.76 -24.20
C ARG A 19 -19.18 2.94 -25.27
N LYS A 20 -19.11 1.62 -25.07
CA LYS A 20 -18.51 0.66 -26.00
C LYS A 20 -19.33 0.49 -27.29
N ASP A 21 -20.62 0.82 -27.23
CA ASP A 21 -21.53 0.80 -28.38
C ASP A 21 -21.49 2.09 -29.22
N GLY A 22 -20.65 3.06 -28.85
CA GLY A 22 -20.49 4.33 -29.57
C GLY A 22 -21.62 5.34 -29.39
N GLN A 23 -22.63 5.02 -28.58
CA GLN A 23 -23.71 5.96 -28.26
C GLN A 23 -23.20 7.11 -27.36
N PRO A 24 -23.86 8.29 -27.39
CA PRO A 24 -23.58 9.35 -26.44
C PRO A 24 -23.85 8.90 -25.00
N LEU A 25 -23.09 9.44 -24.05
CA LEU A 25 -23.33 9.19 -22.62
C LEU A 25 -24.67 9.80 -22.17
N THR A 26 -25.53 8.97 -21.58
CA THR A 26 -26.73 9.43 -20.89
C THR A 26 -26.39 10.00 -19.50
N PRO A 27 -27.34 10.70 -18.84
CA PRO A 27 -27.17 11.08 -17.43
C PRO A 27 -26.91 9.88 -16.50
N GLU A 28 -27.56 8.75 -16.74
CA GLU A 28 -27.34 7.51 -15.97
C GLU A 28 -25.93 6.96 -16.20
N ASP A 29 -25.45 6.99 -17.44
CA ASP A 29 -24.07 6.57 -17.77
C ASP A 29 -23.04 7.42 -17.01
N ARG A 30 -23.31 8.72 -16.82
CA ARG A 30 -22.43 9.63 -16.07
C ARG A 30 -22.43 9.30 -14.58
N GLU A 31 -23.59 9.02 -13.99
CA GLU A 31 -23.67 8.60 -12.58
C GLU A 31 -22.99 7.25 -12.38
N GLN A 32 -23.22 6.29 -13.28
CA GLN A 32 -22.55 5.00 -13.23
C GLN A 32 -21.03 5.11 -13.42
N ALA A 33 -20.56 5.98 -14.32
CA ALA A 33 -19.13 6.24 -14.50
C ALA A 33 -18.48 6.87 -13.26
N LYS A 34 -19.19 7.77 -12.54
CA LYS A 34 -18.70 8.30 -11.25
C LYS A 34 -18.59 7.21 -10.20
N LEU A 35 -19.60 6.35 -10.08
CA LEU A 35 -19.60 5.24 -9.12
C LEU A 35 -18.47 4.25 -9.43
N LEU A 36 -18.24 3.93 -10.71
CA LEU A 36 -17.14 3.08 -11.13
C LEU A 36 -15.77 3.72 -10.85
N ALA A 37 -15.62 5.01 -11.12
CA ALA A 37 -14.39 5.74 -10.82
C ALA A 37 -14.11 5.91 -9.30
N GLN A 38 -15.16 5.94 -8.47
CA GLN A 38 -15.05 5.93 -7.01
C GLN A 38 -14.73 4.53 -6.47
N ALA A 39 -15.30 3.48 -7.07
CA ALA A 39 -14.96 2.10 -6.73
C ALA A 39 -13.53 1.71 -7.19
N GLU A 40 -12.99 2.41 -8.19
CA GLU A 40 -11.57 2.40 -8.57
C GLU A 40 -10.69 3.36 -7.74
N GLU A 41 -11.21 4.03 -6.70
CA GLU A 41 -10.29 4.51 -5.67
C GLU A 41 -9.61 3.28 -5.09
N GLU A 42 -8.31 3.16 -5.33
CA GLU A 42 -7.52 2.06 -4.77
C GLU A 42 -7.85 1.99 -3.27
N PRO A 43 -8.23 0.80 -2.76
CA PRO A 43 -8.49 0.66 -1.34
C PRO A 43 -7.27 1.19 -0.60
N ILE A 44 -7.49 1.90 0.51
CA ILE A 44 -6.41 2.39 1.35
C ILE A 44 -5.63 1.16 1.83
N GLU A 45 -4.52 0.86 1.15
CA GLU A 45 -3.77 -0.40 1.35
C GLU A 45 -3.09 -0.44 2.73
N ALA A 46 -2.94 0.71 3.38
CA ALA A 46 -2.44 0.79 4.75
C ALA A 46 -2.88 2.09 5.46
N PHE A 47 -3.03 2.04 6.78
CA PHE A 47 -3.28 3.22 7.61
C PHE A 47 -2.46 3.21 8.90
N VAL A 48 -2.13 4.40 9.40
CA VAL A 48 -1.37 4.57 10.65
C VAL A 48 -2.30 4.36 11.84
N VAL A 49 -1.88 3.49 12.75
CA VAL A 49 -2.59 3.09 13.97
C VAL A 49 -1.97 3.75 15.20
N ALA A 50 -0.65 3.92 15.20
CA ALA A 50 0.07 4.59 16.27
C ALA A 50 1.35 5.27 15.77
N GLU A 51 1.80 6.27 16.51
CA GLU A 51 3.08 6.94 16.31
C GLU A 51 3.93 6.77 17.57
N ALA A 52 5.22 6.45 17.39
CA ALA A 52 6.21 6.49 18.45
C ALA A 52 7.10 7.72 18.27
N ARG A 53 7.27 8.49 19.34
CA ARG A 53 8.10 9.71 19.36
C ARG A 53 9.11 9.65 20.50
N ARG A 54 10.28 10.25 20.28
CA ARG A 54 11.29 10.50 21.31
C ARG A 54 10.84 11.61 22.26
N GLU A 55 11.56 11.80 23.36
CA GLU A 55 11.30 12.88 24.34
C GLU A 55 11.41 14.28 23.72
N ASP A 56 12.24 14.45 22.69
CA ASP A 56 12.38 15.70 21.92
C ASP A 56 11.24 15.92 20.90
N GLY A 57 10.27 15.00 20.83
CA GLY A 57 9.13 15.05 19.92
C GLY A 57 9.39 14.49 18.52
N ARG A 58 10.62 14.05 18.22
CA ARG A 58 10.97 13.46 16.92
C ARG A 58 10.27 12.11 16.73
N LEU A 59 9.61 11.93 15.59
CA LEU A 59 9.00 10.67 15.18
C LEU A 59 10.09 9.61 14.93
N CYS A 60 10.00 8.47 15.63
CA CYS A 60 10.97 7.37 15.51
C CYS A 60 10.37 6.12 14.85
N ALA A 61 9.06 5.90 14.98
CA ALA A 61 8.39 4.79 14.30
C ALA A 61 6.89 5.07 14.12
N VAL A 62 6.28 4.35 13.18
CA VAL A 62 4.82 4.32 13.02
C VAL A 62 4.34 2.88 12.98
N LYS A 63 3.25 2.60 13.68
CA LYS A 63 2.54 1.33 13.57
C LYS A 63 1.48 1.48 12.50
N ILE A 64 1.48 0.59 11.52
CA ILE A 64 0.50 0.60 10.44
C ILE A 64 -0.24 -0.73 10.41
N PHE A 65 -1.50 -0.69 10.02
CA PHE A 65 -2.20 -1.86 9.50
C PHE A 65 -2.01 -1.91 7.99
N SER A 66 -1.67 -3.07 7.45
CA SER A 66 -1.42 -3.28 6.01
C SER A 66 -2.44 -4.27 5.47
N ASP A 67 -3.40 -3.81 4.66
CA ASP A 67 -4.44 -4.64 4.06
C ASP A 67 -3.88 -5.77 3.17
N PRO A 68 -2.85 -5.55 2.30
CA PRO A 68 -2.25 -6.63 1.52
C PRO A 68 -1.61 -7.76 2.34
N LEU A 69 -1.24 -7.46 3.59
CA LEU A 69 -0.63 -8.41 4.53
C LEU A 69 -1.64 -8.92 5.56
N ASP A 70 -2.80 -8.26 5.68
CA ASP A 70 -3.81 -8.46 6.71
C ASP A 70 -3.22 -8.47 8.14
N ASP A 71 -2.26 -7.59 8.41
CA ASP A 71 -1.52 -7.56 9.68
C ASP A 71 -1.03 -6.16 10.07
N TYR A 72 -0.67 -6.02 11.35
CA TYR A 72 0.00 -4.87 11.91
C TYR A 72 1.52 -5.00 11.79
N LEU A 73 2.18 -3.88 11.52
CA LEU A 73 3.64 -3.83 11.48
C LEU A 73 4.16 -2.48 11.96
N TRP A 74 5.39 -2.48 12.43
CA TRP A 74 6.14 -1.28 12.74
C TRP A 74 7.03 -0.87 11.57
N PHE A 75 6.94 0.39 11.20
CA PHE A 75 7.85 1.04 10.27
C PHE A 75 8.77 2.01 11.02
N LEU A 76 10.05 1.65 11.11
CA LEU A 76 11.08 2.36 11.86
C LEU A 76 11.74 3.45 11.01
N LEU A 77 11.74 4.67 11.54
CA LEU A 77 12.52 5.81 11.06
C LEU A 77 13.83 5.98 11.83
N ASP A 78 13.90 5.43 13.05
CA ASP A 78 15.08 5.42 13.92
C ASP A 78 15.25 4.02 14.52
N ARG A 79 16.38 3.40 14.24
CA ARG A 79 16.70 2.02 14.65
C ARG A 79 16.86 1.82 16.15
N SER A 80 17.00 2.89 16.91
CA SER A 80 17.07 2.79 18.37
C SER A 80 15.67 2.71 19.02
N PHE A 81 14.60 2.61 18.24
CA PHE A 81 13.28 2.25 18.73
C PHE A 81 13.09 0.73 18.65
N GLU A 82 12.67 0.12 19.77
CA GLU A 82 12.44 -1.31 19.88
C GLU A 82 10.97 -1.55 20.25
N PRO A 83 10.12 -1.96 19.30
CA PRO A 83 8.76 -2.34 19.61
C PRO A 83 8.72 -3.63 20.44
N HIS A 84 7.73 -3.74 21.33
CA HIS A 84 7.60 -4.86 22.28
C HIS A 84 6.40 -5.78 21.99
N ASP A 85 5.66 -5.54 20.91
CA ASP A 85 4.37 -6.16 20.60
C ASP A 85 4.44 -7.34 19.59
N SER A 86 5.62 -7.93 19.38
CA SER A 86 5.87 -9.08 18.47
C SER A 86 5.50 -8.86 17.00
N ASP A 87 5.02 -7.68 16.63
CA ASP A 87 4.68 -7.32 15.26
C ASP A 87 5.94 -7.26 14.38
N ALA A 88 5.74 -7.44 13.07
CA ALA A 88 6.84 -7.37 12.12
C ALA A 88 7.45 -5.97 12.07
N VAL A 89 8.78 -5.92 11.94
CA VAL A 89 9.55 -4.67 11.96
C VAL A 89 10.20 -4.40 10.62
N TYR A 90 9.84 -3.27 10.01
CA TYR A 90 10.38 -2.81 8.74
C TYR A 90 11.16 -1.52 8.94
N TYR A 91 12.26 -1.39 8.21
CA TYR A 91 13.13 -0.21 8.29
C TYR A 91 12.98 0.66 7.04
N ALA A 92 13.13 1.98 7.22
CA ALA A 92 12.97 2.93 6.11
C ALA A 92 13.89 2.63 4.91
N GLU A 93 15.10 2.16 5.14
CA GLU A 93 16.05 1.77 4.10
C GLU A 93 15.64 0.53 3.29
N GLU A 94 14.65 -0.24 3.74
CA GLU A 94 14.16 -1.43 3.01
C GLU A 94 13.13 -1.05 1.93
N LEU A 95 12.52 0.14 2.03
CA LEU A 95 11.48 0.59 1.09
C LEU A 95 11.87 0.46 -0.39
N PRO A 96 13.09 0.83 -0.83
CA PRO A 96 13.47 0.68 -2.24
C PRO A 96 13.40 -0.76 -2.73
N GLU A 97 13.70 -1.74 -1.88
CA GLU A 97 13.61 -3.16 -2.24
C GLU A 97 12.18 -3.67 -2.15
N LEU A 98 11.45 -3.32 -1.09
CA LEU A 98 10.05 -3.73 -0.91
C LEU A 98 9.16 -3.23 -2.06
N LYS A 99 9.41 -2.03 -2.59
CA LYS A 99 8.68 -1.48 -3.75
C LYS A 99 8.84 -2.29 -5.04
N LYS A 100 9.87 -3.12 -5.15
CA LYS A 100 10.10 -3.98 -6.32
C LYS A 100 9.36 -5.32 -6.20
N LYS A 101 8.73 -5.59 -5.06
CA LYS A 101 8.10 -6.86 -4.74
C LYS A 101 6.62 -6.83 -5.08
N ASN A 102 6.12 -7.96 -5.56
CA ASN A 102 4.68 -8.18 -5.64
C ASN A 102 4.11 -8.61 -4.27
N ILE A 103 2.78 -8.66 -4.16
CA ILE A 103 2.08 -8.97 -2.91
C ILE A 103 2.49 -10.33 -2.33
N GLU A 104 2.64 -11.37 -3.16
CA GLU A 104 3.03 -12.71 -2.69
C GLU A 104 4.46 -12.71 -2.15
N GLU A 105 5.39 -12.01 -2.80
CA GLU A 105 6.75 -11.82 -2.27
C GLU A 105 6.76 -11.03 -0.96
N LEU A 106 5.92 -10.01 -0.83
CA LEU A 106 5.79 -9.23 0.41
C LEU A 106 5.25 -10.09 1.56
N LYS A 107 4.29 -10.98 1.31
CA LYS A 107 3.78 -11.94 2.29
C LYS A 107 4.86 -12.91 2.77
N GLU A 108 5.70 -13.42 1.86
CA GLU A 108 6.82 -14.29 2.24
C GLU A 108 7.86 -13.55 3.09
N ILE A 109 8.21 -12.32 2.70
CA ILE A 109 9.09 -11.45 3.51
C ILE A 109 8.47 -11.22 4.90
N HIS A 110 7.16 -10.97 4.96
CA HIS A 110 6.45 -10.70 6.20
C HIS A 110 6.48 -11.90 7.16
N LYS A 111 6.25 -13.13 6.66
CA LYS A 111 6.42 -14.37 7.44
C LYS A 111 7.83 -14.49 8.03
N VAL A 112 8.85 -14.18 7.24
CA VAL A 112 10.25 -14.21 7.70
C VAL A 112 10.50 -13.15 8.77
N LYS A 113 9.95 -11.94 8.62
CA LYS A 113 10.06 -10.85 9.59
C LYS A 113 9.42 -11.19 10.94
N LEU A 114 8.27 -11.86 10.92
CA LEU A 114 7.61 -12.36 12.13
C LEU A 114 8.41 -13.48 12.80
N ALA A 115 8.98 -14.40 12.02
CA ALA A 115 9.79 -15.51 12.54
C ALA A 115 11.15 -15.06 13.10
N PHE A 116 11.73 -14.00 12.53
CA PHE A 116 13.05 -13.47 12.89
C PHE A 116 12.97 -11.96 13.18
N PRO A 117 12.55 -11.56 14.40
CA PRO A 117 12.45 -10.16 14.78
C PRO A 117 13.77 -9.41 14.56
N GLY A 118 13.69 -8.23 13.95
CA GLY A 118 14.84 -7.38 13.65
C GLY A 118 15.65 -7.79 12.41
N CYS A 119 15.31 -8.87 11.70
CA CYS A 119 15.99 -9.24 10.45
C CYS A 119 15.80 -8.17 9.36
N ARG A 120 16.68 -8.17 8.35
CA ARG A 120 16.70 -7.14 7.28
C ARG A 120 16.50 -7.75 5.91
N VAL A 121 15.79 -7.02 5.05
CA VAL A 121 15.67 -7.32 3.62
C VAL A 121 16.82 -6.66 2.88
N ILE A 122 17.76 -7.47 2.38
CA ILE A 122 18.86 -7.03 1.54
C ILE A 122 18.82 -7.80 0.21
N GLN A 123 19.10 -7.13 -0.90
CA GLN A 123 19.37 -7.83 -2.16
C GLN A 123 20.85 -8.19 -2.18
N GLU A 124 21.18 -9.47 -2.17
CA GLU A 124 22.55 -9.90 -2.46
C GLU A 124 22.87 -9.55 -3.92
N GLY A 125 23.91 -8.74 -4.11
CA GLY A 125 24.49 -8.51 -5.42
C GLY A 125 24.97 -9.85 -5.98
N ARG A 126 24.70 -10.10 -7.26
CA ARG A 126 25.30 -11.23 -7.96
C ARG A 126 26.81 -10.98 -7.96
N ASP A 127 27.56 -11.65 -7.07
CA ASP A 127 29.01 -11.68 -7.16
C ASP A 127 29.37 -12.14 -8.58
N GLY A 128 30.09 -11.29 -9.29
CA GLY A 128 30.51 -11.50 -10.68
C GLY A 128 31.70 -12.43 -10.80
#